data_AF-A0A1F5SXA6-F1
#
_entry.id   AF-A0A1F5SXA6-F1
#
_cell.length_a   1.000
_cell.length_b   1.000
_cell.length_c   1.000
_cell.angle_alpha   90.00
_cell.angle_beta   90.00
_cell.angle_gamma   90.00
#
_symmetry.space_group_name_H-M   'P 1'
#
loop_
_entity.id
_entity.type
_entity.pdbx_description
1 polymer ?
#
loop_
_entity_poly.entity_id
_entity_poly.type
_entity_poly.pdbx_seq_one_letter_code
_entity_poly.pdbx_strand_id
1 'polypeptide(L)'
;MCGGVGFKIKNIPERELKKYYPPDMTKRFKAADRAESFFWQKNPVLPVKTDGTVELVERGNRDDQLKLPLTGWAKAESIKVP
;
A
#
# COMPACT_ATOMS: atom_id res chain seq x y z
N MET A 1 8.58 -14.88 7.16
CA MET A 1 8.38 -14.15 5.88
C MET A 1 7.45 -12.96 6.14
N CYS A 2 8.00 -11.74 6.22
CA CYS A 2 7.20 -10.53 6.43
C CYS A 2 6.71 -10.01 5.09
N GLY A 3 5.55 -10.50 4.64
CA GLY A 3 4.99 -10.18 3.33
C GLY A 3 3.84 -9.17 3.31
N GLY A 4 3.53 -8.59 4.45
CA GLY A 4 2.50 -7.57 4.58
C GLY A 4 2.86 -6.52 5.61
N VAL A 5 2.19 -5.39 5.50
CA VAL A 5 2.19 -4.30 6.48
C VAL A 5 0.78 -4.14 7.02
N GLY A 6 0.67 -4.04 8.35
CA GLY A 6 -0.55 -3.59 9.02
C GLY A 6 -0.37 -2.15 9.47
N PHE A 7 -1.36 -1.29 9.21
CA PHE A 7 -1.28 0.11 9.58
C PHE A 7 -2.59 0.66 10.14
N LYS A 8 -2.46 1.63 11.05
CA LYS A 8 -3.60 2.35 11.63
C LYS A 8 -4.17 3.33 10.62
N ILE A 9 -5.49 3.44 10.61
CA ILE A 9 -6.22 4.16 9.56
C ILE A 9 -6.77 5.50 10.05
N LYS A 10 -6.87 5.69 11.37
CA LYS A 10 -7.20 6.99 11.98
C LYS A 10 -6.33 8.15 11.49
N ASN A 11 -5.08 7.87 11.10
CA ASN A 11 -4.14 8.88 10.62
C ASN A 11 -4.15 9.06 9.11
N ILE A 12 -4.99 8.32 8.39
CA ILE A 12 -5.07 8.35 6.93
C ILE A 12 -6.35 9.10 6.52
N PRO A 13 -6.24 10.18 5.73
CA PRO A 13 -7.40 10.91 5.24
C PRO A 13 -8.37 9.99 4.49
N GLU A 14 -9.67 10.18 4.68
CA GLU A 14 -10.68 9.37 3.99
C GLU A 14 -10.58 9.47 2.46
N ARG A 15 -10.24 10.65 1.94
CA ARG A 15 -9.98 10.86 0.51
C ARG A 15 -8.89 9.93 -0.02
N GLU A 16 -7.91 9.59 0.82
CA GLU A 16 -6.78 8.76 0.45
C GLU A 16 -7.19 7.28 0.41
N LEU A 17 -7.98 6.84 1.39
CA LEU A 17 -8.52 5.48 1.41
C LEU A 17 -9.42 5.20 0.19
N LYS A 18 -10.21 6.18 -0.22
CA LYS A 18 -11.11 6.06 -1.39
C LYS A 18 -10.39 5.93 -2.73
N LYS A 19 -9.12 6.31 -2.83
CA LYS A 19 -8.33 6.11 -4.06
C LYS A 19 -8.03 4.64 -4.32
N TYR A 20 -7.84 3.85 -3.25
CA TYR A 20 -7.33 2.49 -3.34
C TYR A 20 -8.31 1.41 -2.91
N TYR A 21 -9.33 1.76 -2.13
CA TYR A 21 -10.27 0.80 -1.56
C TYR A 21 -11.73 1.16 -1.86
N PRO A 22 -12.58 0.16 -2.14
CA PRO A 22 -14.01 0.38 -2.30
C PRO A 22 -14.66 0.78 -0.95
N PRO A 23 -15.82 1.45 -0.99
CA PRO A 23 -16.50 1.94 0.21
C PRO A 23 -16.69 0.89 1.30
N ASP A 24 -17.04 -0.35 0.94
CA ASP A 24 -17.28 -1.42 1.91
C ASP A 24 -16.01 -1.86 2.64
N MET A 25 -14.86 -1.86 1.96
CA MET A 25 -13.58 -2.12 2.63
C MET A 25 -13.21 -0.97 3.57
N THR A 26 -13.39 0.29 3.13
CA THR A 26 -13.07 1.44 4.00
C THR A 26 -13.92 1.49 5.28
N LYS A 27 -15.18 1.02 5.23
CA LYS A 27 -16.03 0.87 6.43
C LYS A 27 -15.48 -0.17 7.40
N ARG A 28 -15.11 -1.36 6.90
CA ARG A 28 -14.53 -2.45 7.71
C ARG A 28 -13.23 -2.03 8.37
N PHE A 29 -12.37 -1.39 7.60
CA PHE A 29 -11.14 -0.75 8.04
C PHE A 29 -11.42 0.24 9.18
N LYS A 30 -12.30 1.23 8.99
CA LYS A 30 -12.63 2.19 10.04
C LYS A 30 -13.15 1.54 11.32
N ALA A 31 -13.97 0.50 11.21
CA ALA A 31 -14.46 -0.25 12.37
C ALA A 31 -13.33 -1.00 13.11
N ALA A 32 -12.33 -1.52 12.39
CA ALA A 32 -11.20 -2.26 12.95
C ALA A 32 -10.02 -1.37 13.39
N ASP A 33 -10.02 -0.07 13.03
CA ASP A 33 -8.87 0.85 13.17
C ASP A 33 -7.54 0.31 12.58
N ARG A 34 -7.65 -0.64 11.65
CA ARG A 34 -6.50 -1.27 11.00
C ARG A 34 -6.82 -1.66 9.57
N ALA A 35 -5.86 -1.42 8.68
CA ALA A 35 -5.81 -1.97 7.34
C ALA A 35 -4.55 -2.81 7.18
N GLU A 36 -4.60 -3.81 6.31
CA GLU A 36 -3.48 -4.67 5.99
C GLU A 36 -3.26 -4.67 4.49
N SER A 37 -2.02 -4.49 4.09
CA SER A 37 -1.61 -4.58 2.70
C SER A 37 -0.49 -5.59 2.56
N PHE A 38 -0.61 -6.47 1.56
CA PHE A 38 0.36 -7.52 1.28
C PHE A 38 0.94 -7.31 -0.11
N PHE A 39 2.24 -7.52 -0.29
CA PHE A 39 2.92 -7.20 -1.54
C PHE A 39 2.38 -7.98 -2.75
N TRP A 40 1.79 -9.16 -2.54
CA TRP A 40 1.19 -10.02 -3.58
C TRP A 40 -0.25 -9.65 -3.93
N GLN A 41 -0.84 -8.64 -3.28
CA GLN A 41 -2.16 -8.16 -3.67
C GLN A 41 -2.12 -7.55 -5.07
N LYS A 42 -3.29 -7.39 -5.70
CA LYS A 42 -3.38 -6.71 -7.00
C LYS A 42 -2.87 -5.27 -6.94
N ASN A 43 -3.22 -4.55 -5.86
CA ASN A 43 -2.84 -3.16 -5.60
C ASN A 43 -2.27 -2.98 -4.18
N PRO A 44 -1.07 -3.48 -3.87
CA PRO A 44 -0.38 -3.23 -2.60
C PRO A 44 -0.09 -1.75 -2.41
N VAL A 45 -0.38 -1.25 -1.20
CA VAL A 45 -0.15 0.14 -0.83
C VAL A 45 0.59 0.23 0.49
N LEU A 46 1.45 1.24 0.60
CA LEU A 46 2.09 1.62 1.85
C LEU A 46 1.63 3.01 2.29
N PRO A 47 1.36 3.22 3.59
CA PRO A 47 1.23 4.56 4.14
C PRO A 47 2.61 5.23 4.22
N VAL A 48 2.75 6.40 3.62
CA VAL A 48 3.94 7.24 3.66
C VAL A 48 3.55 8.60 4.22
N LYS A 49 4.36 9.14 5.13
CA LYS A 49 4.13 10.48 5.67
C LYS A 49 4.82 11.51 4.78
N THR A 50 4.05 12.40 4.17
CA THR A 50 4.51 13.51 3.31
C THR A 50 3.91 14.80 3.85
N ASP A 51 4.73 15.81 4.14
CA ASP A 51 4.28 17.15 4.56
C ASP A 51 3.20 17.16 5.68
N GLY A 52 3.39 16.29 6.67
CA GLY A 52 2.49 16.17 7.82
C GLY A 52 1.22 15.35 7.58
N THR A 53 0.95 14.92 6.36
CA THR A 53 -0.19 14.06 5.99
C THR A 53 0.27 12.63 5.68
N VAL A 54 -0.58 11.63 5.92
CA VAL A 54 -0.32 10.26 5.47
C VAL A 54 -0.98 10.04 4.11
N GLU A 55 -0.19 9.65 3.14
CA GLU A 55 -0.60 9.28 1.79
C GLU A 55 -0.43 7.78 1.58
N LEU A 56 -1.28 7.18 0.74
CA LEU A 56 -1.12 5.79 0.34
C LEU A 56 -0.44 5.77 -1.02
N VAL A 57 0.63 4.98 -1.13
CA VAL A 57 1.39 4.86 -2.38
C VAL A 57 1.46 3.40 -2.81
N GLU A 58 1.25 3.15 -4.10
CA GLU A 58 1.45 1.81 -4.66
C GLU A 58 2.93 1.42 -4.61
N ARG A 59 3.20 0.23 -4.06
CA ARG A 59 4.56 -0.28 -3.85
C ARG A 59 4.58 -1.80 -3.99
N GLY A 60 5.69 -2.34 -4.49
CA GLY A 60 5.88 -3.78 -4.69
C GLY A 60 6.38 -4.12 -6.09
N ASN A 61 7.28 -5.10 -6.19
CA ASN A 61 7.72 -5.60 -7.49
C ASN A 61 6.62 -6.46 -8.14
N ARG A 62 6.10 -6.02 -9.28
CA ARG A 62 5.12 -6.75 -10.10
C ARG A 62 5.66 -7.09 -11.49
N ASP A 63 6.92 -6.78 -11.75
CA ASP A 63 7.57 -7.05 -13.01
C ASP A 63 8.11 -8.48 -12.99
N ASP A 64 7.54 -9.34 -13.83
CA ASP A 64 7.92 -10.74 -14.01
C ASP A 64 9.18 -10.91 -14.87
N GLN A 65 9.58 -9.85 -15.58
CA GLN A 65 10.82 -9.77 -16.36
C GLN A 65 12.01 -9.34 -15.49
N LEU A 66 11.76 -8.63 -14.38
CA LEU A 66 12.79 -8.29 -13.41
C LEU A 66 13.05 -9.42 -12.42
N LYS A 67 14.30 -9.91 -12.42
CA LYS A 67 14.83 -10.87 -11.43
C LYS A 67 15.09 -10.23 -10.06
N LEU A 68 14.20 -9.35 -9.61
CA LEU A 68 14.21 -8.82 -8.25
C LEU A 68 13.31 -9.71 -7.37
N PRO A 69 13.66 -9.92 -6.09
CA PRO A 69 12.79 -10.64 -5.18
C PRO A 69 11.38 -10.01 -5.20
N LEU A 70 10.37 -10.83 -5.50
CA LEU A 70 8.95 -10.44 -5.43
C LEU A 70 8.54 -10.02 -4.00
N THR A 71 9.43 -10.20 -3.02
CA THR A 71 9.28 -9.85 -1.62
C THR A 71 9.63 -8.40 -1.28
N GLY A 72 10.06 -7.59 -2.26
CA GLY A 72 10.54 -6.23 -2.04
C GLY A 72 9.45 -5.16 -2.15
N TRP A 73 9.23 -4.41 -1.07
CA TRP A 73 8.52 -3.12 -1.13
C TRP A 73 9.39 -2.09 -1.87
N ALA A 74 9.42 -2.16 -3.19
CA ALA A 74 10.13 -1.21 -4.04
C ALA A 74 9.19 -0.13 -4.58
N LYS A 75 9.74 1.07 -4.83
CA LYS A 75 9.01 2.10 -5.57
C LYS A 75 8.89 1.66 -7.04
N ALA A 76 7.78 1.97 -7.69
CA ALA A 76 7.59 1.62 -9.10
C ALA A 76 8.67 2.26 -9.99
N GLU A 77 9.18 3.43 -9.61
CA GLU A 77 10.26 4.13 -10.31
C GLU A 77 11.62 3.47 -10.13
N SER A 78 11.80 2.66 -9.08
CA SER A 78 13.03 1.87 -8.84
C SER A 78 13.07 0.58 -9.67
N ILE A 79 11.94 0.21 -10.27
CA ILE A 79 11.74 -0.99 -11.10
C ILE A 79 11.88 -0.59 -12.58
N LYS A 80 11.37 0.58 -12.96
CA LYS A 80 11.52 1.09 -14.32
C LYS A 80 12.92 1.70 -14.52
N VAL A 81 13.83 0.91 -15.09
CA VAL A 81 15.09 1.43 -15.64
C VAL A 81 14.78 2.12 -16.98
N PRO A 82 15.34 3.31 -17.29
CA PRO A 82 15.19 3.96 -18.60
C PRO A 82 15.71 3.11 -19.77
#